data_AF-A0A2M7PD53-F1
#
_entry.id   AF-A0A2M7PD53-F1
#
_cell.length_a   1.000
_cell.length_b   1.000
_cell.length_c   1.000
_cell.angle_alpha   90.00
_cell.angle_beta   90.00
_cell.angle_gamma   90.00
#
_symmetry.space_group_name_H-M   'P 1'
#
loop_
_entity.id
_entity.type
_entity.pdbx_description
1 polymer ?
#
loop_
_entity_poly.entity_id
_entity_poly.type
_entity_poly.pdbx_seq_one_letter_code
_entity_poly.pdbx_strand_id
1 'polypeptide(L)'
;MMDLLRIAGFLLWANLLPPLASLLTADRFARPVDGGGHWLDGQPLFGPHKTLRGVLAILAGGSLVFPLLGVRWEQAGLAALLVVIGDLLTSFVKRRAGLASGATVVVFDQLLEGLWPAWYLGAVLDLAWWAPVGAVAIFMPLALCGARFWKLLLFRPAMANYSRIVRSTVRLKEWRACHTPLARYQVYLHFPDFLYHRLFLATLFMTMGLYRRGQRNVLRPLVVEQEFQLACLPAAFDGFRILFLSDLHLDGLQGLTEAIIDKVVPLSYDLCLIGGDVRMELYGPMAPSLRQLRRLLANLTAPYGVFGVLGNHDCIEMLPDFEEAGLLMLVNDAWRLEKDGQYLWLVGIDDPHYYQVHDLDMAYRKVDEHGCCILLAHSPEACRAASAYGPGLYLCGHTHGGQIRLPGRGPLVTNSRAPRYTAEGRWRVNGMQGYTNRGAGASGVPLRFNCPGEITLITLRSMPGKETGSISPVG
;
A
#
# COMPACT_ATOMS: atom_id res chain seq x y z
N MET A 1 27.11 -3.03 37.95
CA MET A 1 26.56 -2.09 36.94
C MET A 1 26.43 -2.74 35.57
N MET A 2 27.48 -3.36 35.03
CA MET A 2 27.44 -4.00 33.71
C MET A 2 26.40 -5.13 33.59
N ASP A 3 26.31 -6.03 34.57
CA ASP A 3 25.32 -7.13 34.53
C ASP A 3 23.87 -6.66 34.70
N LEU A 4 23.66 -5.57 35.45
CA LEU A 4 22.36 -4.90 35.54
C LEU A 4 21.92 -4.34 34.18
N LEU A 5 22.84 -3.75 33.42
CA LEU A 5 22.58 -3.29 32.06
C LEU A 5 22.35 -4.46 31.08
N ARG A 6 23.05 -5.59 31.26
CA ARG A 6 22.82 -6.82 30.47
C ARG A 6 21.39 -7.35 30.68
N ILE A 7 20.93 -7.44 31.92
CA ILE A 7 19.56 -7.87 32.24
C ILE A 7 18.55 -6.89 31.64
N ALA A 8 18.70 -5.58 31.87
CA ALA A 8 17.79 -4.58 31.30
C ALA A 8 17.76 -4.63 29.77
N GLY A 9 18.93 -4.78 29.12
CA GLY A 9 19.06 -4.94 27.68
C GLY A 9 18.37 -6.19 27.14
N PHE A 10 18.47 -7.32 27.85
CA PHE A 10 17.76 -8.55 27.51
C PHE A 10 16.24 -8.38 27.58
N LEU A 11 15.73 -7.73 28.64
CA LEU A 11 14.29 -7.47 28.76
C LEU A 11 13.77 -6.59 27.61
N LEU A 12 14.52 -5.54 27.25
CA LEU A 12 14.20 -4.67 26.12
C LEU A 12 14.22 -5.44 24.79
N TRP A 13 15.23 -6.29 24.59
CA TRP A 13 15.34 -7.14 23.42
C TRP A 13 14.16 -8.11 23.32
N ALA A 14 13.82 -8.81 24.40
CA ALA A 14 12.71 -9.74 24.44
C ALA A 14 11.37 -9.06 24.13
N ASN A 15 11.13 -7.86 24.66
CA ASN A 15 9.93 -7.07 24.37
C ASN A 15 9.90 -6.53 22.92
N LEU A 16 11.05 -6.33 22.29
CA LEU A 16 11.17 -5.87 20.90
C LEU A 16 10.93 -6.99 19.86
N LEU A 17 11.20 -8.25 20.22
CA LEU A 17 11.13 -9.38 19.30
C LEU A 17 9.73 -9.61 18.67
N PRO A 18 8.61 -9.58 19.42
CA PRO A 18 7.28 -9.76 18.82
C PRO A 18 6.91 -8.71 17.75
N PRO A 19 7.02 -7.39 17.98
CA PRO A 19 6.73 -6.40 16.94
C PRO A 19 7.71 -6.51 15.76
N LEU A 20 9.00 -6.79 16.00
CA LEU A 20 9.99 -7.01 14.94
C LEU A 20 9.63 -8.22 14.07
N ALA A 21 9.25 -9.34 14.69
CA ALA A 21 8.82 -10.53 13.98
C ALA A 21 7.55 -10.27 13.15
N SER A 22 6.64 -9.40 13.64
CA SER A 22 5.46 -8.97 12.88
C SER A 22 5.80 -8.21 11.60
N LEU A 23 6.87 -7.42 11.61
CA LEU A 23 7.33 -6.74 10.42
C LEU A 23 7.99 -7.69 9.43
N LEU A 24 8.78 -8.65 9.91
CA LEU A 24 9.55 -9.56 9.07
C LEU A 24 8.69 -10.64 8.40
N THR A 25 7.65 -11.10 9.07
CA THR A 25 6.85 -12.26 8.62
C THR A 25 5.42 -11.90 8.18
N ALA A 26 5.04 -10.61 8.27
CA ALA A 26 3.69 -10.13 7.97
C ALA A 26 2.61 -10.90 8.75
N ASP A 27 1.75 -11.67 8.07
CA ASP A 27 0.68 -12.46 8.71
C ASP A 27 1.06 -13.94 8.90
N ARG A 28 2.26 -14.35 8.47
CA ARG A 28 2.70 -15.75 8.64
C ARG A 28 2.89 -16.05 10.11
N PHE A 29 2.33 -17.19 10.55
CA PHE A 29 2.38 -17.65 11.95
C PHE A 29 1.72 -16.69 12.96
N ALA A 30 0.85 -15.78 12.52
CA ALA A 30 0.13 -14.85 13.38
C ALA A 30 -1.07 -15.47 14.15
N ARG A 31 -1.19 -16.81 14.16
CA ARG A 31 -2.27 -17.50 14.88
C ARG A 31 -2.20 -17.19 16.38
N PRO A 32 -3.34 -16.92 17.04
CA PRO A 32 -3.38 -16.75 18.48
C PRO A 32 -2.83 -17.99 19.20
N VAL A 33 -2.10 -17.79 20.30
CA VAL A 33 -1.55 -18.88 21.12
C VAL A 33 -2.66 -19.75 21.71
N ASP A 34 -3.80 -19.14 22.03
CA ASP A 34 -5.00 -19.81 22.55
C ASP A 34 -5.91 -20.39 21.46
N GLY A 35 -5.56 -20.26 20.17
CA GLY A 35 -6.39 -20.70 19.06
C GLY A 35 -7.76 -20.01 18.97
N GLY A 36 -7.96 -18.88 19.65
CA GLY A 36 -9.28 -18.23 19.79
C GLY A 36 -10.16 -18.83 20.89
N GLY A 37 -9.59 -19.64 21.79
CA GLY A 37 -10.28 -20.20 22.93
C GLY A 37 -10.76 -19.15 23.92
N HIS A 38 -11.90 -19.44 24.56
CA HIS A 38 -12.46 -18.64 25.64
C HIS A 38 -12.24 -19.35 26.97
N TRP A 39 -12.14 -18.58 28.05
CA TRP A 39 -12.11 -19.12 29.41
C TRP A 39 -13.53 -19.36 29.93
N LEU A 40 -13.64 -19.90 31.15
CA LEU A 40 -14.91 -20.25 31.79
C LEU A 40 -15.87 -19.04 31.96
N ASP A 41 -15.34 -17.82 31.94
CA ASP A 41 -16.08 -16.56 32.02
C ASP A 41 -16.57 -16.04 30.65
N GLY A 42 -16.37 -16.81 29.58
CA GLY A 42 -16.74 -16.43 28.21
C GLY A 42 -15.83 -15.38 27.58
N GLN A 43 -14.81 -14.87 28.28
CA GLN A 43 -13.83 -13.93 27.73
C GLN A 43 -12.66 -14.70 27.08
N PRO A 44 -12.01 -14.15 26.02
CA PRO A 44 -10.86 -14.80 25.37
C PRO A 44 -9.78 -15.20 26.38
N LEU A 45 -9.06 -16.31 26.20
CA LEU A 45 -8.04 -16.78 27.16
C LEU A 45 -6.86 -15.80 27.28
N PHE A 46 -6.22 -15.48 26.16
CA PHE A 46 -5.16 -14.47 26.09
C PHE A 46 -5.54 -13.34 25.14
N GLY A 47 -6.27 -13.65 24.06
CA GLY A 47 -6.71 -12.72 23.03
C GLY A 47 -5.79 -12.71 21.79
N PRO A 48 -6.28 -12.15 20.67
CA PRO A 48 -5.67 -12.33 19.35
C PRO A 48 -4.28 -11.69 19.18
N HIS A 49 -3.88 -10.77 20.07
CA HIS A 49 -2.57 -10.13 20.01
C HIS A 49 -1.43 -11.01 20.55
N LYS A 50 -1.74 -12.10 21.25
CA LYS A 50 -0.75 -13.08 21.70
C LYS A 50 -0.60 -14.16 20.64
N THR A 51 0.44 -14.07 19.83
CA THR A 51 0.62 -14.91 18.63
C THR A 51 1.73 -15.94 18.81
N LEU A 52 1.57 -17.11 18.17
CA LEU A 52 2.60 -18.17 18.15
C LEU A 52 3.94 -17.63 17.65
N ARG A 53 3.93 -16.81 16.60
CA ARG A 53 5.11 -16.11 16.13
C ARG A 53 5.79 -15.28 17.23
N GLY A 54 5.03 -14.48 17.98
CA GLY A 54 5.59 -13.62 19.03
C GLY A 54 6.31 -14.46 20.08
N VAL A 55 5.68 -15.56 20.52
CA VAL A 55 6.26 -16.51 21.47
C VAL A 55 7.53 -17.14 20.91
N LEU A 56 7.49 -17.68 19.69
CA LEU A 56 8.66 -18.29 19.06
C LEU A 56 9.81 -17.30 18.86
N ALA A 57 9.49 -16.05 18.51
CA ALA A 57 10.47 -14.99 18.36
C ALA A 57 11.18 -14.73 19.70
N ILE A 58 10.44 -14.60 20.81
CA ILE A 58 11.02 -14.41 22.14
C ILE A 58 11.87 -15.62 22.54
N LEU A 59 11.37 -16.85 22.39
CA LEU A 59 12.11 -18.04 22.80
C LEU A 59 13.40 -18.21 22.01
N ALA A 60 13.35 -18.12 20.68
CA ALA A 60 14.54 -18.27 19.84
C ALA A 60 15.49 -17.07 19.98
N GLY A 61 14.98 -15.85 19.78
CA GLY A 61 15.78 -14.63 19.80
C GLY A 61 16.31 -14.28 21.19
N GLY A 62 15.57 -14.61 22.25
CA GLY A 62 16.01 -14.47 23.64
C GLY A 62 17.07 -15.50 24.02
N SER A 63 16.96 -16.75 23.55
CA SER A 63 17.99 -17.76 23.79
C SER A 63 19.31 -17.41 23.10
N LEU A 64 19.25 -16.89 21.87
CA LEU A 64 20.45 -16.59 21.06
C LEU A 64 21.34 -15.46 21.60
N VAL A 65 20.84 -14.61 22.51
CA VAL A 65 21.62 -13.53 23.11
C VAL A 65 22.40 -13.95 24.36
N PHE A 66 22.46 -15.25 24.66
CA PHE A 66 23.23 -15.80 25.78
C PHE A 66 24.68 -15.30 25.91
N PRO A 67 25.46 -15.09 24.82
CA PRO A 67 26.84 -14.63 24.96
C PRO A 67 26.91 -13.19 25.48
N LEU A 68 25.93 -12.36 25.12
CA LEU A 68 25.84 -10.96 25.56
C LEU A 68 25.45 -10.86 27.04
N LEU A 69 24.68 -11.83 27.52
CA LEU A 69 24.29 -11.97 28.93
C LEU A 69 25.40 -12.56 29.80
N GLY A 70 26.40 -13.24 29.21
CA GLY A 70 27.42 -13.97 29.97
C GLY A 70 26.87 -15.23 30.65
N VAL A 71 25.80 -15.83 30.12
CA VAL A 71 25.14 -17.03 30.66
C VAL A 71 25.14 -18.13 29.61
N ARG A 72 24.77 -19.35 30.00
CA ARG A 72 24.60 -20.45 29.03
C ARG A 72 23.30 -20.27 28.23
N TRP A 73 23.23 -20.87 27.05
CA TRP A 73 22.04 -20.76 26.18
C TRP A 73 20.77 -21.32 26.84
N GLU A 74 20.87 -22.37 27.67
CA GLU A 74 19.73 -22.93 28.41
C GLU A 74 19.20 -21.92 29.43
N GLN A 75 20.10 -21.18 30.06
CA GLN A 75 19.76 -20.17 31.06
C GLN A 75 19.08 -18.97 30.38
N ALA A 76 19.61 -18.51 29.25
CA ALA A 76 18.95 -17.47 28.46
C ALA A 76 17.57 -17.92 27.94
N GLY A 77 17.45 -19.19 27.53
CA GLY A 77 16.17 -19.76 27.10
C GLY A 77 15.13 -19.83 28.21
N LEU A 78 15.54 -20.20 29.43
CA LEU A 78 14.64 -20.18 30.59
C LEU A 78 14.21 -18.75 30.94
N ALA A 79 15.12 -17.78 30.88
CA ALA A 79 14.77 -16.36 31.05
C ALA A 79 13.77 -15.90 29.98
N ALA A 80 13.95 -16.30 28.71
CA ALA A 80 13.02 -15.97 27.63
C ALA A 80 11.64 -16.62 27.84
N LEU A 81 11.59 -17.86 28.35
CA LEU A 81 10.35 -18.52 28.74
C LEU A 81 9.64 -17.75 29.86
N LEU A 82 10.36 -17.26 30.86
CA LEU A 82 9.78 -16.45 31.94
C LEU A 82 9.19 -15.13 31.42
N VAL A 83 9.81 -14.50 30.43
CA VAL A 83 9.22 -13.33 29.74
C VAL A 83 7.88 -13.72 29.09
N VAL A 84 7.82 -14.83 28.36
CA VAL A 84 6.59 -15.31 27.71
C VAL A 84 5.49 -15.61 28.73
N ILE A 85 5.81 -16.30 29.82
CA ILE A 85 4.82 -16.63 30.85
C ILE A 85 4.29 -15.33 31.50
N GLY A 86 5.18 -14.39 31.81
CA GLY A 86 4.80 -13.07 32.32
C GLY A 86 3.83 -12.35 31.37
N ASP A 87 4.16 -12.29 30.08
CA ASP A 87 3.34 -11.64 29.04
C ASP A 87 1.95 -12.28 28.88
N LEU A 88 1.89 -13.61 28.88
CA LEU A 88 0.64 -14.37 28.80
C LEU A 88 -0.21 -14.20 30.06
N LEU A 89 0.40 -14.22 31.25
CA LEU A 89 -0.30 -14.02 32.51
C LEU A 89 -0.87 -12.59 32.61
N THR A 90 -0.07 -11.57 32.25
CA THR A 90 -0.55 -10.20 32.13
C THR A 90 -1.75 -10.13 31.19
N SER A 91 -1.68 -10.78 30.02
CA SER A 91 -2.81 -10.82 29.08
C SER A 91 -4.05 -11.45 29.70
N PHE A 92 -3.89 -12.61 30.34
CA PHE A 92 -4.96 -13.35 31.01
C PHE A 92 -5.66 -12.49 32.06
N VAL A 93 -4.91 -11.83 32.94
CA VAL A 93 -5.47 -10.92 33.97
C VAL A 93 -6.22 -9.76 33.32
N LYS A 94 -5.66 -9.15 32.26
CA LYS A 94 -6.34 -8.06 31.53
C LYS A 94 -7.67 -8.49 30.92
N ARG A 95 -7.81 -9.75 30.48
CA ARG A 95 -9.09 -10.28 29.96
C ARG A 95 -10.14 -10.36 31.06
N ARG A 96 -9.76 -10.80 32.26
CA ARG A 96 -10.67 -10.88 33.43
C ARG A 96 -11.06 -9.51 33.97
N ALA A 97 -10.23 -8.51 33.73
CA ALA A 97 -10.54 -7.11 34.01
C ALA A 97 -11.38 -6.43 32.90
N GLY A 98 -11.83 -7.17 31.88
CA GLY A 98 -12.67 -6.63 30.79
C GLY A 98 -11.95 -5.66 29.84
N LEU A 99 -10.62 -5.58 29.88
CA LEU A 99 -9.86 -4.70 29.00
C LEU A 99 -9.86 -5.26 27.56
N ALA A 100 -9.60 -4.46 26.53
CA ALA A 100 -9.50 -4.92 25.13
C ALA A 100 -8.12 -5.54 24.83
N SER A 101 -8.03 -6.46 23.86
CA SER A 101 -6.76 -7.15 23.57
C SER A 101 -5.76 -6.15 23.00
N GLY A 102 -4.51 -6.20 23.46
CA GLY A 102 -3.52 -5.18 23.11
C GLY A 102 -3.65 -3.85 23.87
N ALA A 103 -4.57 -3.75 24.84
CA ALA A 103 -4.59 -2.62 25.77
C ALA A 103 -3.29 -2.58 26.58
N THR A 104 -2.71 -1.37 26.66
CA THR A 104 -1.50 -1.09 27.45
C THR A 104 -1.93 -0.64 28.84
N VAL A 105 -1.49 -1.35 29.88
CA VAL A 105 -1.66 -0.93 31.27
C VAL A 105 -0.29 -0.55 31.80
N VAL A 106 -0.13 0.75 32.04
CA VAL A 106 1.13 1.31 32.55
C VAL A 106 1.50 0.58 33.84
N VAL A 107 2.77 0.23 33.99
CA VAL A 107 3.31 -0.55 35.11
C VAL A 107 2.99 -2.02 35.04
N PHE A 108 1.72 -2.39 34.93
CA PHE A 108 1.30 -3.79 35.03
C PHE A 108 1.90 -4.66 33.93
N ASP A 109 1.93 -4.17 32.68
CA ASP A 109 2.49 -4.92 31.55
C ASP A 109 3.98 -5.21 31.74
N GLN A 110 4.75 -4.21 32.20
CA GLN A 110 6.20 -4.33 32.33
C GLN A 110 6.65 -5.05 33.61
N LEU A 111 5.77 -5.19 34.60
CA LEU A 111 6.13 -5.73 35.90
C LEU A 111 6.37 -7.23 35.85
N LEU A 112 5.40 -8.02 35.37
CA LEU A 112 5.52 -9.48 35.33
C LEU A 112 6.52 -9.94 34.26
N GLU A 113 6.48 -9.28 33.10
CA GLU A 113 7.41 -9.53 31.97
C GLU A 113 8.86 -9.18 32.31
N GLY A 114 9.08 -8.25 33.25
CA GLY A 114 10.40 -7.80 33.66
C GLY A 114 10.94 -8.51 34.91
N LEU A 115 10.11 -8.66 35.95
CA LEU A 115 10.58 -9.02 37.29
C LEU A 115 11.03 -10.48 37.40
N TRP A 116 10.27 -11.42 36.84
CA TRP A 116 10.60 -12.85 36.90
C TRP A 116 11.91 -13.21 36.18
N PRO A 117 12.08 -12.84 34.89
CA PRO A 117 13.35 -13.08 34.20
C PRO A 117 14.51 -12.32 34.84
N ALA A 118 14.31 -11.09 35.34
CA ALA A 118 15.37 -10.34 36.01
C ALA A 118 15.81 -11.01 37.32
N TRP A 119 14.88 -11.53 38.11
CA TRP A 119 15.21 -12.22 39.36
C TRP A 119 15.97 -13.51 39.07
N TYR A 120 15.48 -14.32 38.12
CA TYR A 120 16.15 -15.53 37.70
C TYR A 120 17.58 -15.27 37.20
N LEU A 121 17.75 -14.30 36.28
CA LEU A 121 19.08 -13.93 35.78
C LEU A 121 19.97 -13.34 36.87
N GLY A 122 19.40 -12.58 37.81
CA GLY A 122 20.12 -12.07 38.98
C GLY A 122 20.67 -13.19 39.86
N ALA A 123 19.90 -14.27 40.06
CA ALA A 123 20.36 -15.45 40.78
C ALA A 123 21.45 -16.22 40.01
N VAL A 124 21.30 -16.38 38.69
CA VAL A 124 22.28 -17.05 37.84
C VAL A 124 23.62 -16.30 37.78
N LEU A 125 23.57 -14.97 37.83
CA LEU A 125 24.73 -14.08 37.77
C LEU A 125 25.27 -13.69 39.16
N ASP A 126 24.75 -14.29 40.23
CA ASP A 126 25.13 -14.02 41.63
C ASP A 126 25.11 -12.52 42.01
N LEU A 127 24.03 -11.84 41.60
CA LEU A 127 23.85 -10.40 41.85
C LEU A 127 23.15 -10.15 43.19
N ALA A 128 23.40 -8.96 43.75
CA ALA A 128 22.68 -8.49 44.93
C ALA A 128 21.17 -8.45 44.69
N TRP A 129 20.38 -8.65 45.76
CA TRP A 129 18.92 -8.74 45.71
C TRP A 129 18.23 -7.51 45.08
N TRP A 130 18.85 -6.33 45.13
CA TRP A 130 18.33 -5.10 44.53
C TRP A 130 18.58 -5.01 43.02
N ALA A 131 19.53 -5.77 42.47
CA ALA A 131 19.95 -5.63 41.08
C ALA A 131 18.83 -5.99 40.07
N PRO A 132 18.02 -7.05 40.28
CA PRO A 132 16.83 -7.30 39.46
C PRO A 132 15.84 -6.13 39.46
N VAL A 133 15.58 -5.54 40.64
CA VAL A 133 14.68 -4.38 40.79
C VAL A 133 15.23 -3.19 40.02
N GLY A 134 16.55 -2.93 40.13
CA GLY A 134 17.23 -1.88 39.39
C GLY A 134 17.18 -2.09 37.87
N ALA A 135 17.31 -3.33 37.39
CA ALA A 135 17.19 -3.66 35.97
C ALA A 135 15.77 -3.39 35.45
N VAL A 136 14.73 -3.78 36.21
CA VAL A 136 13.33 -3.49 35.87
C VAL A 136 13.05 -1.99 35.88
N ALA A 137 13.61 -1.24 36.83
CA ALA A 137 13.47 0.22 36.90
C ALA A 137 14.04 0.93 35.66
N ILE A 138 15.11 0.39 35.04
CA ILE A 138 15.65 0.89 33.76
C ILE A 138 14.78 0.42 32.58
N PHE A 139 14.41 -0.86 32.57
CA PHE A 139 13.63 -1.47 31.50
C PHE A 139 12.26 -0.78 31.32
N MET A 140 11.56 -0.53 32.42
CA MET A 140 10.17 -0.09 32.42
C MET A 140 9.90 1.22 31.65
N PRO A 141 10.59 2.36 31.88
CA PRO A 141 10.35 3.58 31.12
C PRO A 141 10.69 3.41 29.63
N LEU A 142 11.77 2.67 29.32
CA LEU A 142 12.19 2.40 27.95
C LEU A 142 11.18 1.49 27.22
N ALA A 143 10.66 0.47 27.90
CA ALA A 143 9.63 -0.41 27.39
C ALA A 143 8.31 0.33 27.17
N LEU A 144 7.92 1.24 28.07
CA LEU A 144 6.73 2.08 27.90
C LEU A 144 6.87 3.02 26.69
N CYS A 145 8.03 3.66 26.53
CA CYS A 145 8.34 4.48 25.35
C CYS A 145 8.32 3.65 24.07
N GLY A 146 8.91 2.45 24.09
CA GLY A 146 8.87 1.49 22.99
C GLY A 146 7.46 1.05 22.64
N ALA A 147 6.64 0.66 23.62
CA ALA A 147 5.26 0.27 23.41
C ALA A 147 4.42 1.40 22.80
N ARG A 148 4.60 2.64 23.28
CA ARG A 148 3.95 3.84 22.70
C ARG A 148 4.38 4.07 21.25
N PHE A 149 5.68 3.98 20.97
CA PHE A 149 6.23 4.11 19.62
C PHE A 149 5.65 3.05 18.67
N TRP A 150 5.66 1.78 19.07
CA TRP A 150 5.13 0.69 18.27
C TRP A 150 3.61 0.77 18.09
N LYS A 151 2.87 1.25 19.09
CA LYS A 151 1.44 1.50 18.98
C LYS A 151 1.14 2.62 17.97
N LEU A 152 1.93 3.70 18.00
CA LEU A 152 1.83 4.79 17.01
C LEU A 152 2.17 4.31 15.60
N LEU A 153 3.12 3.38 15.45
CA LEU A 153 3.60 2.89 14.16
C LEU A 153 2.69 1.82 13.55
N LEU A 154 2.22 0.86 14.34
CA LEU A 154 1.54 -0.35 13.86
C LEU A 154 0.03 -0.37 14.18
N PHE A 155 -0.41 0.40 15.18
CA PHE A 155 -1.75 0.29 15.76
C PHE A 155 -2.45 1.63 15.92
N ARG A 156 -2.23 2.59 15.00
CA ARG A 156 -3.15 3.74 14.90
C ARG A 156 -4.55 3.19 14.60
N PRO A 157 -5.59 3.57 15.38
CA PRO A 157 -6.95 3.17 15.06
C PRO A 157 -7.24 3.61 13.63
N ALA A 158 -7.81 2.70 12.85
CA ALA A 158 -8.27 3.02 11.52
C ALA A 158 -9.24 4.21 11.64
N MET A 159 -9.13 5.20 10.75
CA MET A 159 -10.14 6.26 10.68
C MET A 159 -11.52 5.61 10.55
N ALA A 160 -12.59 6.25 11.04
CA ALA A 160 -13.93 5.77 10.74
C ALA A 160 -14.06 5.62 9.21
N ASN A 161 -14.57 4.48 8.73
CA ASN A 161 -14.67 4.12 7.31
C ASN A 161 -13.33 3.99 6.55
N TYR A 162 -12.28 3.52 7.22
CA TYR A 162 -11.01 3.20 6.58
C TYR A 162 -11.16 2.03 5.59
N SER A 163 -10.93 2.31 4.31
CA SER A 163 -11.19 1.42 3.16
C SER A 163 -10.09 0.38 2.87
N ARG A 164 -9.01 0.38 3.65
CA ARG A 164 -7.89 -0.57 3.50
C ARG A 164 -7.91 -1.68 4.55
N ILE A 165 -7.41 -2.85 4.15
CA ILE A 165 -7.08 -3.94 5.07
C ILE A 165 -5.87 -3.52 5.94
N VAL A 166 -6.07 -3.41 7.26
CA VAL A 166 -5.03 -2.94 8.19
C VAL A 166 -4.07 -4.09 8.55
N ARG A 167 -2.91 -4.15 7.89
CA ARG A 167 -1.78 -5.04 8.26
C ARG A 167 -0.60 -4.23 8.82
N SER A 168 0.20 -4.83 9.69
CA SER A 168 1.36 -4.15 10.29
C SER A 168 2.39 -3.67 9.26
N THR A 169 2.58 -4.45 8.19
CA THR A 169 3.48 -4.08 7.08
C THR A 169 2.95 -2.91 6.25
N VAL A 170 1.62 -2.84 6.05
CA VAL A 170 0.95 -1.71 5.37
C VAL A 170 1.10 -0.46 6.21
N ARG A 171 0.82 -0.53 7.51
CA ARG A 171 0.98 0.60 8.44
C ARG A 171 2.40 1.17 8.43
N LEU A 172 3.42 0.30 8.40
CA LEU A 172 4.80 0.72 8.28
C LEU A 172 5.06 1.43 6.94
N LYS A 173 4.55 0.89 5.82
CA LYS A 173 4.68 1.52 4.50
C LYS A 173 4.00 2.89 4.46
N GLU A 174 2.79 3.02 4.99
CA GLU A 174 2.04 4.27 5.07
C GLU A 174 2.77 5.30 5.93
N TRP A 175 3.20 4.91 7.14
CA TRP A 175 3.95 5.79 8.01
C TRP A 175 5.23 6.29 7.34
N ARG A 176 5.93 5.42 6.61
CA ARG A 176 7.09 5.82 5.80
C ARG A 176 6.69 6.79 4.68
N ALA A 177 5.66 6.46 3.91
CA ALA A 177 5.25 7.23 2.75
C ALA A 177 4.69 8.62 3.09
N CYS A 178 3.99 8.77 4.23
CA CYS A 178 3.33 10.01 4.62
C CYS A 178 4.08 10.84 5.70
N HIS A 179 5.02 10.25 6.45
CA HIS A 179 5.69 10.98 7.53
C HIS A 179 6.90 11.79 7.05
N THR A 180 6.66 13.04 6.67
CA THR A 180 7.64 13.99 6.11
C THR A 180 8.96 14.13 6.91
N PRO A 181 8.99 14.21 8.25
CA PRO A 181 10.24 14.37 9.00
C PRO A 181 11.25 13.23 8.82
N LEU A 182 10.77 12.03 8.48
CA LEU A 182 11.60 10.85 8.27
C LEU A 182 11.97 10.62 6.80
N ALA A 183 11.37 11.37 5.87
CA ALA A 183 11.67 11.26 4.45
C ALA A 183 13.18 11.43 4.17
N ARG A 184 13.85 12.33 4.89
CA ARG A 184 15.32 12.55 4.78
C ARG A 184 16.16 11.30 5.12
N TYR A 185 15.65 10.41 5.95
CA TYR A 185 16.35 9.19 6.35
C TYR A 185 15.97 7.98 5.49
N GLN A 186 14.86 8.06 4.76
CA GLN A 186 14.39 6.95 3.92
C GLN A 186 15.23 6.74 2.66
N VAL A 187 15.95 7.77 2.21
CA VAL A 187 16.96 7.65 1.15
C VAL A 187 18.00 6.57 1.49
N TYR A 188 18.39 6.45 2.76
CA TYR A 188 19.34 5.42 3.21
C TYR A 188 18.73 4.01 3.26
N LEU A 189 17.40 3.90 3.44
CA LEU A 189 16.70 2.61 3.45
C LEU A 189 16.39 2.09 2.03
N HIS A 190 16.31 2.99 1.03
CA HIS A 190 16.12 2.68 -0.39
C HIS A 190 17.38 2.96 -1.22
N PHE A 191 18.55 2.80 -0.60
CA PHE A 191 19.83 3.08 -1.22
C PHE A 191 20.06 2.40 -2.59
N PRO A 192 19.61 1.15 -2.83
CA PRO A 192 19.74 0.53 -4.15
C PRO A 192 18.95 1.24 -5.27
N ASP A 193 17.71 1.64 -4.98
CA ASP A 193 16.87 2.36 -5.95
C ASP A 193 17.43 3.75 -6.25
N PHE A 194 17.90 4.44 -5.20
CA PHE A 194 18.61 5.71 -5.32
C PHE A 194 19.88 5.60 -6.17
N LEU A 195 20.73 4.58 -5.93
CA LEU A 195 21.94 4.34 -6.70
C LEU A 195 21.63 4.03 -8.17
N TYR A 196 20.67 3.15 -8.43
CA TYR A 196 20.35 2.74 -9.80
C TYR A 196 19.77 3.89 -10.63
N HIS A 197 18.78 4.60 -10.09
CA HIS A 197 18.08 5.66 -10.83
C HIS A 197 18.92 6.95 -10.87
N ARG A 198 19.32 7.47 -9.71
CA ARG A 198 19.92 8.81 -9.63
C ARG A 198 21.42 8.84 -9.87
N LEU A 199 22.15 7.78 -9.54
CA LEU A 199 23.59 7.74 -9.79
C LEU A 199 23.88 7.07 -11.13
N PHE A 200 23.45 5.82 -11.34
CA PHE A 200 23.84 5.09 -12.54
C PHE A 200 23.16 5.61 -13.81
N LEU A 201 21.82 5.59 -13.88
CA LEU A 201 21.11 6.00 -15.10
C LEU A 201 21.29 7.48 -15.40
N ALA A 202 21.14 8.37 -14.41
CA ALA A 202 21.30 9.80 -14.65
C ALA A 202 22.74 10.13 -15.10
N THR A 203 23.78 9.63 -14.42
CA THR A 203 25.18 9.86 -14.84
C THR A 203 25.45 9.27 -16.22
N LEU A 204 24.96 8.06 -16.53
CA LEU A 204 25.10 7.45 -17.85
C LEU A 204 24.49 8.32 -18.97
N PHE A 205 23.25 8.77 -18.81
CA PHE A 205 22.60 9.61 -19.82
C PHE A 205 23.20 11.02 -19.88
N MET A 206 23.78 11.53 -18.78
CA MET A 206 24.53 12.78 -18.78
C MET A 206 25.85 12.66 -19.56
N THR A 207 26.64 11.61 -19.33
CA THR A 207 27.91 11.39 -20.05
C THR A 207 27.70 11.11 -21.53
N MET A 208 26.58 10.48 -21.90
CA MET A 208 26.18 10.30 -23.30
C MET A 208 25.60 11.56 -23.97
N GLY A 209 25.42 12.67 -23.24
CA GLY A 209 24.79 13.89 -23.77
C GLY A 209 23.29 13.76 -24.08
N LEU A 210 22.64 12.70 -23.58
CA LEU A 210 21.26 12.35 -23.89
C LEU A 210 20.25 12.82 -22.82
N TYR A 211 20.70 13.22 -21.63
CA TYR A 211 19.83 13.59 -20.51
C TYR A 211 18.77 14.65 -20.87
N ARG A 212 19.18 15.78 -21.46
CA ARG A 212 18.23 16.83 -21.90
C ARG A 212 17.27 16.35 -22.98
N ARG A 213 17.70 15.44 -23.86
CA ARG A 213 16.82 14.82 -24.86
C ARG A 213 15.76 13.97 -24.18
N GLY A 214 16.15 13.16 -23.19
CA GLY A 214 15.22 12.35 -22.41
C GLY A 214 14.18 13.21 -21.67
N GLN A 215 14.59 14.31 -21.04
CA GLN A 215 13.65 15.25 -20.40
C GLN A 215 12.68 15.89 -21.41
N ARG A 216 13.18 16.32 -22.57
CA ARG A 216 12.31 16.85 -23.64
C ARG A 216 11.31 15.81 -24.15
N ASN A 217 11.67 14.53 -24.15
CA ASN A 217 10.75 13.45 -24.52
C ASN A 217 9.65 13.24 -23.48
N VAL A 218 9.94 13.46 -22.19
CA VAL A 218 8.91 13.43 -21.12
C VAL A 218 7.89 14.55 -21.32
N LEU A 219 8.34 15.76 -21.67
CA LEU A 219 7.49 16.93 -21.93
C LEU A 219 6.71 16.88 -23.26
N ARG A 220 6.67 15.72 -23.92
CA ARG A 220 5.95 15.52 -25.19
C ARG A 220 5.06 14.28 -25.13
N PRO A 221 4.10 14.22 -24.18
CA PRO A 221 3.12 13.15 -24.17
C PRO A 221 2.30 13.16 -25.47
N LEU A 222 1.92 11.96 -25.91
CA LEU A 222 1.10 11.76 -27.10
C LEU A 222 -0.32 11.40 -26.69
N VAL A 223 -1.29 11.95 -27.42
CA VAL A 223 -2.68 11.50 -27.33
C VAL A 223 -2.81 10.19 -28.10
N VAL A 224 -3.35 9.16 -27.46
CA VAL A 224 -3.59 7.84 -28.05
C VAL A 224 -5.08 7.54 -27.97
N GLU A 225 -5.72 7.35 -29.12
CA GLU A 225 -7.14 6.98 -29.17
C GLU A 225 -7.32 5.46 -29.12
N GLN A 226 -8.28 5.00 -28.32
CA GLN A 226 -8.59 3.59 -28.17
C GLN A 226 -10.09 3.35 -28.18
N GLU A 227 -10.58 2.49 -29.06
CA GLU A 227 -11.98 2.06 -29.04
C GLU A 227 -12.15 0.67 -28.41
N PHE A 228 -13.03 0.52 -27.42
CA PHE A 228 -13.34 -0.78 -26.81
C PHE A 228 -14.81 -1.14 -26.99
N GLN A 229 -15.05 -2.32 -27.54
CA GLN A 229 -16.39 -2.87 -27.66
C GLN A 229 -16.71 -3.71 -26.42
N LEU A 230 -17.75 -3.35 -25.66
CA LEU A 230 -18.19 -4.11 -24.50
C LEU A 230 -19.58 -4.70 -24.79
N ALA A 231 -19.71 -6.02 -24.67
CA ALA A 231 -20.99 -6.71 -24.88
C ALA A 231 -22.08 -6.28 -23.88
N CYS A 232 -21.68 -5.88 -22.68
CA CYS A 232 -22.58 -5.39 -21.64
C CYS A 232 -22.91 -3.90 -21.75
N LEU A 233 -22.32 -3.15 -22.70
CA LEU A 233 -22.43 -1.69 -22.70
C LEU A 233 -23.90 -1.27 -22.91
N PRO A 234 -24.50 -0.51 -21.99
CA PRO A 234 -25.82 0.05 -22.22
C PRO A 234 -25.80 1.01 -23.40
N ALA A 235 -26.88 1.03 -24.19
CA ALA A 235 -26.99 1.83 -25.41
C ALA A 235 -26.73 3.34 -25.18
N ALA A 236 -27.11 3.88 -24.03
CA ALA A 236 -26.86 5.29 -23.68
C ALA A 236 -25.36 5.63 -23.61
N PHE A 237 -24.51 4.65 -23.34
CA PHE A 237 -23.06 4.80 -23.26
C PHE A 237 -22.34 4.46 -24.58
N ASP A 238 -23.05 4.17 -25.68
CA ASP A 238 -22.39 4.04 -26.98
C ASP A 238 -21.77 5.37 -27.41
N GLY A 239 -20.50 5.34 -27.78
CA GLY A 239 -19.72 6.52 -28.10
C GLY A 239 -19.27 7.33 -26.88
N PHE A 240 -19.48 6.84 -25.65
CA PHE A 240 -19.03 7.49 -24.43
C PHE A 240 -17.49 7.58 -24.39
N ARG A 241 -16.96 8.78 -24.11
CA ARG A 241 -15.54 9.10 -24.20
C ARG A 241 -14.93 9.29 -22.82
N ILE A 242 -13.86 8.55 -22.55
CA ILE A 242 -13.13 8.58 -21.29
C ILE A 242 -11.71 9.08 -21.54
N LEU A 243 -11.35 10.20 -20.92
CA LEU A 243 -9.95 10.62 -20.81
C LEU A 243 -9.29 9.78 -19.71
N PHE A 244 -8.30 8.96 -20.06
CA PHE A 244 -7.55 8.17 -19.09
C PHE A 244 -6.11 8.69 -18.98
N LEU A 245 -5.80 9.22 -17.79
CA LEU A 245 -4.49 9.68 -17.38
C LEU A 245 -3.96 8.74 -16.30
N SER A 246 -2.69 8.39 -16.33
CA SER A 246 -2.05 7.58 -15.29
C SER A 246 -0.61 8.01 -15.12
N ASP A 247 -0.03 7.70 -13.96
CA ASP A 247 1.39 7.90 -13.66
C ASP A 247 1.83 9.31 -14.02
N LEU A 248 1.15 10.28 -13.41
CA LEU A 248 1.30 11.69 -13.72
C LEU A 248 2.64 12.22 -13.22
N HIS A 249 3.09 11.81 -12.03
CA HIS A 249 4.36 12.22 -11.40
C HIS A 249 4.61 13.74 -11.56
N LEU A 250 3.61 14.56 -11.20
CA LEU A 250 3.52 15.97 -11.62
C LEU A 250 4.64 16.86 -11.07
N ASP A 251 5.29 16.44 -9.99
CA ASP A 251 6.46 17.09 -9.38
C ASP A 251 7.80 16.54 -9.88
N GLY A 252 7.81 15.59 -10.82
CA GLY A 252 9.01 14.95 -11.35
C GLY A 252 9.77 15.79 -12.40
N LEU A 253 9.08 16.67 -13.14
CA LEU A 253 9.70 17.54 -14.13
C LEU A 253 8.89 18.82 -14.35
N GLN A 254 9.55 19.98 -14.25
CA GLN A 254 8.92 21.27 -14.55
C GLN A 254 8.44 21.34 -16.01
N GLY A 255 7.24 21.88 -16.25
CA GLY A 255 6.63 21.98 -17.57
C GLY A 255 5.75 20.79 -17.95
N LEU A 256 5.76 19.70 -17.15
CA LEU A 256 4.99 18.50 -17.45
C LEU A 256 3.49 18.75 -17.36
N THR A 257 3.03 19.41 -16.29
CA THR A 257 1.62 19.75 -16.09
C THR A 257 1.09 20.58 -17.26
N GLU A 258 1.85 21.58 -17.71
CA GLU A 258 1.53 22.40 -18.87
C GLU A 258 1.45 21.57 -20.16
N ALA A 259 2.44 20.71 -20.40
CA ALA A 259 2.43 19.84 -21.56
C ALA A 259 1.23 18.87 -21.59
N ILE A 260 0.73 18.45 -20.41
CA ILE A 260 -0.50 17.65 -20.30
C ILE A 260 -1.72 18.52 -20.57
N ILE A 261 -1.83 19.69 -19.93
CA ILE A 261 -2.94 20.64 -20.12
C ILE A 261 -3.11 20.99 -21.61
N ASP A 262 -2.02 21.34 -22.29
CA ASP A 262 -2.02 21.68 -23.72
C ASP A 262 -2.57 20.56 -24.62
N LYS A 263 -2.46 19.30 -24.17
CA LYS A 263 -2.96 18.13 -24.89
C LYS A 263 -4.40 17.77 -24.54
N VAL A 264 -4.85 18.00 -23.30
CA VAL A 264 -6.18 17.58 -22.84
C VAL A 264 -7.26 18.64 -23.08
N VAL A 265 -6.93 19.93 -23.00
CA VAL A 265 -7.89 21.03 -23.23
C VAL A 265 -8.60 20.95 -24.60
N PRO A 266 -7.94 20.64 -25.72
CA PRO A 266 -8.63 20.55 -27.01
C PRO A 266 -9.45 19.25 -27.20
N LEU A 267 -9.40 18.30 -26.26
CA LEU A 267 -10.13 17.04 -26.37
C LEU A 267 -11.54 17.17 -25.80
N SER A 268 -12.50 16.49 -26.41
CA SER A 268 -13.85 16.32 -25.83
C SER A 268 -13.96 14.93 -25.21
N TYR A 269 -14.39 14.86 -23.96
CA TYR A 269 -14.59 13.63 -23.21
C TYR A 269 -15.70 13.83 -22.18
N ASP A 270 -16.37 12.73 -21.81
CA ASP A 270 -17.48 12.73 -20.88
C ASP A 270 -17.00 12.53 -19.43
N LEU A 271 -15.96 11.72 -19.26
CA LEU A 271 -15.40 11.27 -17.97
C LEU A 271 -13.87 11.39 -18.00
N CYS A 272 -13.25 11.75 -16.87
CA CYS A 272 -11.81 11.64 -16.71
C CYS A 272 -11.46 10.63 -15.61
N LEU A 273 -10.52 9.73 -15.90
CA LEU A 273 -9.99 8.75 -14.96
C LEU A 273 -8.50 9.00 -14.71
N ILE A 274 -8.11 9.03 -13.44
CA ILE A 274 -6.72 9.14 -12.97
C ILE A 274 -6.29 7.80 -12.36
N GLY A 275 -5.41 7.09 -13.03
CA GLY A 275 -4.91 5.76 -12.64
C GLY A 275 -3.93 5.74 -11.48
N GLY A 276 -3.79 6.83 -10.72
CA GLY A 276 -2.84 6.96 -9.61
C GLY A 276 -1.45 7.46 -10.03
N ASP A 277 -0.55 7.49 -9.06
CA ASP A 277 0.82 8.02 -9.12
C ASP A 277 0.86 9.51 -9.50
N VAL A 278 0.26 10.34 -8.64
CA VAL A 278 0.28 11.80 -8.81
C VAL A 278 1.63 12.39 -8.43
N ARG A 279 2.29 11.83 -7.42
CA ARG A 279 3.62 12.28 -6.94
C ARG A 279 4.77 11.39 -7.41
N MET A 280 5.93 12.00 -7.62
CA MET A 280 7.16 11.35 -8.09
C MET A 280 7.80 10.43 -7.06
N GLU A 281 7.90 10.89 -5.81
CA GLU A 281 8.63 10.18 -4.77
C GLU A 281 7.70 9.29 -3.93
N LEU A 282 8.18 8.12 -3.52
CA LEU A 282 7.44 7.20 -2.64
C LEU A 282 7.24 7.77 -1.22
N TYR A 283 8.04 8.78 -0.84
CA TYR A 283 8.05 9.41 0.47
C TYR A 283 8.50 10.87 0.36
N GLY A 284 8.06 11.71 1.30
CA GLY A 284 8.43 13.12 1.34
C GLY A 284 7.27 14.08 1.15
N PRO A 285 7.56 15.36 0.89
CA PRO A 285 6.52 16.40 0.82
C PRO A 285 5.60 16.17 -0.38
N MET A 286 4.29 16.05 -0.11
CA MET A 286 3.24 15.91 -1.13
C MET A 286 2.75 17.25 -1.70
N ALA A 287 3.02 18.37 -1.01
CA ALA A 287 2.51 19.68 -1.42
C ALA A 287 2.87 20.11 -2.86
N PRO A 288 4.08 19.84 -3.40
CA PRO A 288 4.41 20.18 -4.78
C PRO A 288 3.51 19.48 -5.81
N SER A 289 3.29 18.17 -5.69
CA SER A 289 2.45 17.41 -6.62
C SER A 289 0.98 17.82 -6.49
N LEU A 290 0.49 18.08 -5.27
CA LEU A 290 -0.87 18.55 -5.03
C LEU A 290 -1.16 19.92 -5.65
N ARG A 291 -0.19 20.85 -5.66
CA ARG A 291 -0.35 22.14 -6.36
C ARG A 291 -0.48 21.95 -7.87
N GLN A 292 0.30 21.04 -8.44
CA GLN A 292 0.22 20.74 -9.86
C GLN A 292 -1.07 20.00 -10.23
N LEU A 293 -1.55 19.10 -9.36
CA LEU A 293 -2.82 18.42 -9.54
C LEU A 293 -3.98 19.42 -9.59
N ARG A 294 -4.08 20.34 -8.61
CA ARG A 294 -5.10 21.40 -8.59
C ARG A 294 -5.09 22.22 -9.89
N ARG A 295 -3.89 22.53 -10.42
CA ARG A 295 -3.75 23.25 -11.70
C ARG A 295 -4.24 22.41 -12.90
N LEU A 296 -3.89 21.11 -12.94
CA LEU A 296 -4.36 20.21 -13.98
C LEU A 296 -5.90 20.11 -13.97
N LEU A 297 -6.47 19.79 -12.81
CA LEU A 297 -7.92 19.58 -12.64
C LEU A 297 -8.74 20.83 -13.00
N ALA A 298 -8.22 22.03 -12.70
CA ALA A 298 -8.87 23.29 -13.08
C ALA A 298 -9.01 23.51 -14.60
N ASN A 299 -8.31 22.73 -15.42
CA ASN A 299 -8.36 22.78 -16.88
C ASN A 299 -9.05 21.55 -17.50
N LEU A 300 -9.62 20.66 -16.69
CA LEU A 300 -10.37 19.50 -17.18
C LEU A 300 -11.87 19.80 -17.19
N THR A 301 -12.54 19.38 -18.26
CA THR A 301 -14.00 19.49 -18.39
C THR A 301 -14.58 18.10 -18.63
N ALA A 302 -14.97 17.42 -17.55
CA ALA A 302 -15.58 16.10 -17.59
C ALA A 302 -17.00 16.17 -16.97
N PRO A 303 -18.07 16.21 -17.77
CA PRO A 303 -19.45 16.32 -17.28
C PRO A 303 -19.85 15.25 -16.26
N TYR A 304 -19.30 14.04 -16.38
CA TYR A 304 -19.53 12.93 -15.46
C TYR A 304 -18.55 12.90 -14.29
N GLY A 305 -17.62 13.85 -14.20
CA GLY A 305 -16.66 14.00 -13.12
C GLY A 305 -15.25 13.48 -13.43
N VAL A 306 -14.37 13.66 -12.45
CA VAL A 306 -13.00 13.15 -12.47
C VAL A 306 -12.86 12.14 -11.33
N PHE A 307 -12.52 10.90 -11.67
CA PHE A 307 -12.34 9.82 -10.70
C PHE A 307 -10.91 9.32 -10.68
N GLY A 308 -10.46 8.77 -9.56
CA GLY A 308 -9.12 8.19 -9.48
C GLY A 308 -8.98 7.06 -8.48
N VAL A 309 -7.85 6.36 -8.60
CA VAL A 309 -7.39 5.35 -7.64
C VAL A 309 -6.01 5.75 -7.12
N LEU A 310 -5.61 5.20 -5.97
CA LEU A 310 -4.28 5.44 -5.42
C LEU A 310 -3.23 4.61 -6.15
N GLY A 311 -2.11 5.24 -6.50
CA GLY A 311 -0.94 4.54 -6.97
C GLY A 311 -0.02 4.06 -5.85
N ASN A 312 1.09 3.39 -6.21
CA ASN A 312 2.07 3.00 -5.21
C ASN A 312 2.86 4.19 -4.66
N HIS A 313 2.95 5.28 -5.43
CA HIS A 313 3.52 6.52 -4.95
C HIS A 313 2.55 7.29 -4.07
N ASP A 314 1.24 7.19 -4.27
CA ASP A 314 0.28 7.96 -3.48
C ASP A 314 0.02 7.31 -2.11
N CYS A 315 0.13 8.11 -1.06
CA CYS A 315 -0.16 7.64 0.29
C CYS A 315 -1.59 8.04 0.69
N ILE A 316 -2.26 7.24 1.54
CA ILE A 316 -3.68 7.47 1.84
C ILE A 316 -3.96 8.83 2.50
N GLU A 317 -2.97 9.44 3.15
CA GLU A 317 -3.11 10.79 3.71
C GLU A 317 -3.30 11.88 2.64
N MET A 318 -3.04 11.59 1.35
CA MET A 318 -3.30 12.50 0.23
C MET A 318 -4.78 12.53 -0.18
N LEU A 319 -5.59 11.57 0.29
CA LEU A 319 -7.00 11.41 -0.09
C LEU A 319 -7.83 12.69 0.12
N PRO A 320 -7.77 13.37 1.29
CA PRO A 320 -8.56 14.59 1.49
C PRO A 320 -8.16 15.73 0.54
N ASP A 321 -6.86 15.87 0.24
CA ASP A 321 -6.38 16.88 -0.70
C ASP A 321 -6.79 16.59 -2.15
N PHE A 322 -6.87 15.31 -2.53
CA PHE A 322 -7.40 14.89 -3.84
C PHE A 322 -8.88 15.24 -3.96
N GLU A 323 -9.68 14.87 -2.95
CA GLU A 323 -11.11 15.16 -2.94
C GLU A 323 -11.40 16.66 -2.90
N GLU A 324 -10.67 17.44 -2.10
CA GLU A 324 -10.77 18.91 -2.08
C GLU A 324 -10.40 19.54 -3.44
N ALA A 325 -9.48 18.93 -4.18
CA ALA A 325 -9.11 19.38 -5.52
C ALA A 325 -10.14 19.01 -6.61
N GLY A 326 -11.19 18.25 -6.26
CA GLY A 326 -12.23 17.80 -7.19
C GLY A 326 -11.98 16.43 -7.83
N LEU A 327 -11.05 15.64 -7.31
CA LEU A 327 -10.81 14.26 -7.73
C LEU A 327 -11.55 13.28 -6.82
N LEU A 328 -12.58 12.62 -7.35
CA LEU A 328 -13.35 11.62 -6.63
C LEU A 328 -12.58 10.30 -6.55
N MET A 329 -12.22 9.87 -5.34
CA MET A 329 -11.32 8.73 -5.17
C MET A 329 -12.09 7.44 -4.88
N LEU A 330 -11.80 6.40 -5.67
CA LEU A 330 -12.36 5.06 -5.55
C LEU A 330 -11.35 4.13 -4.88
N VAL A 331 -11.37 4.07 -3.55
CA VAL A 331 -10.47 3.21 -2.77
C VAL A 331 -11.23 1.95 -2.35
N ASN A 332 -11.11 0.88 -3.14
CA ASN A 332 -11.90 -0.35 -3.00
C ASN A 332 -13.41 -0.05 -2.97
N ASP A 333 -13.87 0.77 -3.91
CA ASP A 333 -15.27 1.21 -4.00
C ASP A 333 -15.75 1.27 -5.46
N ALA A 334 -17.06 1.39 -5.65
CA ALA A 334 -17.69 1.54 -6.95
C ALA A 334 -18.65 2.73 -7.00
N TRP A 335 -18.73 3.34 -8.18
CA TRP A 335 -19.60 4.47 -8.49
C TRP A 335 -20.52 4.13 -9.67
N ARG A 336 -21.81 4.45 -9.53
CA ARG A 336 -22.81 4.27 -10.58
C ARG A 336 -22.89 5.53 -11.44
N LEU A 337 -22.44 5.46 -12.68
CA LEU A 337 -22.62 6.53 -13.67
C LEU A 337 -23.99 6.36 -14.31
N GLU A 338 -24.83 7.40 -14.30
CA GLU A 338 -26.19 7.36 -14.86
C GLU A 338 -26.32 8.27 -16.07
N LYS A 339 -26.84 7.73 -17.17
CA LYS A 339 -27.09 8.46 -18.41
C LYS A 339 -28.37 7.92 -19.06
N ASP A 340 -29.30 8.81 -19.38
CA ASP A 340 -30.57 8.49 -20.07
C ASP A 340 -31.35 7.31 -19.44
N GLY A 341 -31.35 7.23 -18.10
CA GLY A 341 -32.02 6.16 -17.34
C GLY A 341 -31.30 4.81 -17.32
N GLN A 342 -30.13 4.70 -17.97
CA GLN A 342 -29.25 3.54 -17.92
C GLN A 342 -28.01 3.84 -17.07
N TYR A 343 -27.26 2.81 -16.68
CA TYR A 343 -26.07 3.00 -15.86
C TYR A 343 -24.88 2.12 -16.26
N LEU A 344 -23.69 2.64 -15.97
CA LEU A 344 -22.41 1.96 -16.10
C LEU A 344 -21.68 2.06 -14.75
N TRP A 345 -21.13 0.95 -14.26
CA TRP A 345 -20.34 0.96 -13.04
C TRP A 345 -18.88 1.31 -13.31
N LEU A 346 -18.35 2.21 -12.51
CA LEU A 346 -16.92 2.47 -12.39
C LEU A 346 -16.44 1.88 -11.07
N VAL A 347 -15.61 0.85 -11.12
CA VAL A 347 -15.07 0.16 -9.94
C VAL A 347 -13.61 0.55 -9.77
N GLY A 348 -13.20 0.99 -8.59
CA GLY A 348 -11.81 1.31 -8.28
C GLY A 348 -11.27 0.41 -7.18
N ILE A 349 -10.09 -0.16 -7.39
CA ILE A 349 -9.34 -0.88 -6.35
C ILE A 349 -8.11 -0.08 -5.93
N ASP A 350 -7.76 -0.21 -4.65
CA ASP A 350 -6.53 0.36 -4.09
C ASP A 350 -5.28 -0.37 -4.63
N ASP A 351 -4.08 0.09 -4.26
CA ASP A 351 -2.82 -0.33 -4.87
C ASP A 351 -2.56 -1.85 -4.73
N PRO A 352 -2.52 -2.60 -5.85
CA PRO A 352 -2.21 -4.02 -5.83
C PRO A 352 -0.71 -4.31 -5.82
N HIS A 353 0.15 -3.31 -6.03
CA HIS A 353 1.59 -3.49 -6.24
C HIS A 353 2.41 -3.32 -4.97
N TYR A 354 2.48 -2.11 -4.41
CA TYR A 354 3.37 -1.80 -3.30
C TYR A 354 2.69 -2.04 -1.96
N TYR A 355 1.52 -1.45 -1.72
CA TYR A 355 0.76 -1.64 -0.49
C TYR A 355 0.07 -3.01 -0.46
N GLN A 356 -0.39 -3.50 -1.61
CA GLN A 356 -1.11 -4.77 -1.76
C GLN A 356 -2.40 -4.80 -0.93
N VAL A 357 -3.16 -3.71 -0.99
CA VAL A 357 -4.38 -3.47 -0.21
C VAL A 357 -5.65 -3.41 -1.08
N HIS A 358 -5.54 -3.77 -2.36
CA HIS A 358 -6.69 -4.04 -3.22
C HIS A 358 -7.64 -5.05 -2.59
N ASP A 359 -8.93 -4.74 -2.62
CA ASP A 359 -10.00 -5.60 -2.12
C ASP A 359 -11.15 -5.58 -3.13
N LEU A 360 -11.19 -6.62 -3.98
CA LEU A 360 -12.21 -6.76 -5.02
C LEU A 360 -13.59 -7.05 -4.43
N ASP A 361 -13.67 -7.84 -3.36
CA ASP A 361 -14.96 -8.14 -2.70
C ASP A 361 -15.59 -6.87 -2.13
N MET A 362 -14.78 -5.99 -1.54
CA MET A 362 -15.26 -4.69 -1.07
C MET A 362 -15.65 -3.77 -2.23
N ALA A 363 -14.81 -3.67 -3.27
CA ALA A 363 -15.06 -2.81 -4.42
C ALA A 363 -16.33 -3.18 -5.20
N TYR A 364 -16.59 -4.49 -5.34
CA TYR A 364 -17.77 -5.00 -6.07
C TYR A 364 -19.03 -5.13 -5.20
N ARG A 365 -18.98 -4.83 -3.90
CA ARG A 365 -20.13 -5.04 -2.98
C ARG A 365 -21.41 -4.31 -3.40
N LYS A 366 -21.27 -3.18 -4.10
CA LYS A 366 -22.40 -2.37 -4.61
C LYS A 366 -22.81 -2.75 -6.03
N VAL A 367 -21.98 -3.50 -6.75
CA VAL A 367 -22.18 -3.83 -8.17
C VAL A 367 -23.15 -5.00 -8.26
N ASP A 368 -24.17 -4.86 -9.10
CA ASP A 368 -25.13 -5.90 -9.40
C ASP A 368 -24.50 -7.02 -10.23
N GLU A 369 -25.02 -8.24 -10.08
CA GLU A 369 -24.47 -9.47 -10.69
C GLU A 369 -24.35 -9.41 -12.24
N HIS A 370 -25.10 -8.51 -12.88
CA HIS A 370 -25.09 -8.29 -14.34
C HIS A 370 -24.73 -6.86 -14.75
N GLY A 371 -24.24 -6.04 -13.82
CA GLY A 371 -23.85 -4.67 -14.09
C GLY A 371 -22.64 -4.58 -15.02
N CYS A 372 -22.78 -3.88 -16.14
CA CYS A 372 -21.60 -3.56 -16.95
C CYS A 372 -20.67 -2.66 -16.15
N CYS A 373 -19.39 -3.02 -16.07
CA CYS A 373 -18.41 -2.26 -15.30
C CYS A 373 -17.07 -2.07 -16.01
N ILE A 374 -16.45 -0.94 -15.69
CA ILE A 374 -15.05 -0.62 -15.98
C ILE A 374 -14.31 -0.66 -14.64
N LEU A 375 -13.27 -1.49 -14.57
CA LEU A 375 -12.41 -1.56 -13.39
C LEU A 375 -11.17 -0.69 -13.60
N LEU A 376 -10.96 0.26 -12.70
CA LEU A 376 -9.77 1.09 -12.60
C LEU A 376 -8.87 0.56 -11.49
N ALA A 377 -7.61 0.32 -11.83
CA ALA A 377 -6.57 -0.10 -10.89
C ALA A 377 -5.27 0.60 -11.24
N HIS A 378 -4.38 0.80 -10.28
CA HIS A 378 -3.10 1.42 -10.62
C HIS A 378 -2.19 0.48 -11.45
N SER A 379 -2.19 -0.82 -11.16
CA SER A 379 -1.24 -1.79 -11.74
C SER A 379 -1.94 -3.02 -12.32
N PRO A 380 -1.35 -3.70 -13.33
CA PRO A 380 -1.93 -4.91 -13.92
C PRO A 380 -1.86 -6.15 -13.01
N GLU A 381 -1.24 -6.08 -11.83
CA GLU A 381 -1.00 -7.24 -10.97
C GLU A 381 -2.28 -7.93 -10.47
N ALA A 382 -3.40 -7.20 -10.35
CA ALA A 382 -4.69 -7.77 -9.95
C ALA A 382 -5.48 -8.37 -11.12
N CYS A 383 -4.99 -8.33 -12.38
CA CYS A 383 -5.78 -8.69 -13.57
C CYS A 383 -6.39 -10.11 -13.53
N ARG A 384 -5.65 -11.10 -13.01
CA ARG A 384 -6.16 -12.49 -12.91
C ARG A 384 -7.29 -12.60 -11.88
N ALA A 385 -7.13 -11.98 -10.72
CA ALA A 385 -8.16 -11.98 -9.69
C ALA A 385 -9.39 -11.18 -10.15
N ALA A 386 -9.18 -10.00 -10.75
CA ALA A 386 -10.25 -9.17 -11.30
C ALA A 386 -11.05 -9.87 -12.40
N SER A 387 -10.42 -10.75 -13.19
CA SER A 387 -11.13 -11.49 -14.24
C SER A 387 -12.25 -12.40 -13.70
N ALA A 388 -12.20 -12.79 -12.42
CA ALA A 388 -13.27 -13.56 -11.79
C ALA A 388 -14.56 -12.75 -11.57
N TYR A 389 -14.48 -11.42 -11.52
CA TYR A 389 -15.62 -10.49 -11.40
C TYR A 389 -16.15 -10.04 -12.77
N GLY A 390 -15.49 -10.45 -13.86
CA GLY A 390 -15.95 -10.22 -15.23
C GLY A 390 -16.14 -8.76 -15.67
N PRO A 391 -15.28 -7.78 -15.32
CA PRO A 391 -15.45 -6.43 -15.86
C PRO A 391 -15.33 -6.41 -17.38
N GLY A 392 -16.06 -5.51 -18.01
CA GLY A 392 -15.98 -5.31 -19.47
C GLY A 392 -14.62 -4.80 -19.89
N LEU A 393 -13.99 -3.97 -19.06
CA LEU A 393 -12.70 -3.33 -19.31
C LEU A 393 -11.91 -3.11 -18.00
N TYR A 394 -10.64 -3.52 -17.99
CA TYR A 394 -9.67 -3.26 -16.93
C TYR A 394 -8.69 -2.17 -17.38
N LEU A 395 -8.64 -1.05 -16.68
CA LEU A 395 -7.74 0.07 -16.96
C LEU A 395 -6.68 0.19 -15.87
N CYS A 396 -5.41 0.29 -16.28
CA CYS A 396 -4.29 0.51 -15.36
C CYS A 396 -3.10 1.23 -15.98
N GLY A 397 -2.10 1.56 -15.15
CA GLY A 397 -0.83 2.15 -15.54
C GLY A 397 0.35 1.45 -14.88
N HIS A 398 1.11 2.16 -14.03
CA HIS A 398 2.22 1.70 -13.18
C HIS A 398 3.50 1.30 -13.91
N THR A 399 3.37 0.65 -15.07
CA THR A 399 4.50 0.03 -15.77
C THR A 399 5.33 1.02 -16.57
N HIS A 400 4.78 2.22 -16.83
CA HIS A 400 5.34 3.25 -17.69
C HIS A 400 5.67 2.82 -19.14
N GLY A 401 5.21 1.64 -19.59
CA GLY A 401 5.76 0.97 -20.78
C GLY A 401 7.28 0.70 -20.69
N GLY A 402 7.80 0.74 -19.46
CA GLY A 402 9.21 0.68 -19.09
C GLY A 402 10.04 1.96 -19.30
N GLN A 403 9.44 3.06 -19.79
CA GLN A 403 9.99 4.41 -20.04
C GLN A 403 11.26 4.54 -20.91
N ILE A 404 12.23 3.64 -20.76
CA ILE A 404 13.48 3.53 -21.49
C ILE A 404 13.49 2.16 -22.19
N ARG A 405 13.26 2.17 -23.50
CA ARG A 405 13.20 0.96 -24.32
C ARG A 405 14.41 0.88 -25.25
N LEU A 406 14.98 -0.30 -25.34
CA LEU A 406 15.98 -0.61 -26.35
C LEU A 406 15.28 -0.85 -27.70
N PRO A 407 15.74 -0.21 -28.79
CA PRO A 407 15.23 -0.48 -30.13
C PRO A 407 15.22 -1.98 -30.45
N GLY A 408 14.08 -2.52 -30.86
CA GLY A 408 13.91 -3.94 -31.22
C GLY A 408 13.94 -4.94 -30.06
N ARG A 409 14.22 -4.53 -28.81
CA ARG A 409 14.29 -5.43 -27.63
C ARG A 409 13.22 -5.16 -26.58
N GLY A 410 12.63 -3.96 -26.56
CA GLY A 410 11.56 -3.61 -25.63
C GLY A 410 12.07 -2.97 -24.33
N PRO A 411 11.25 -2.97 -23.26
CA PRO A 411 11.56 -2.28 -22.00
C PRO A 411 12.71 -2.93 -21.23
N LEU A 412 13.60 -2.11 -20.67
CA LEU A 412 14.67 -2.59 -19.78
C LEU A 412 14.09 -3.08 -18.44
N VAL A 413 13.19 -2.29 -17.87
CA VAL A 413 12.53 -2.53 -16.58
C VAL A 413 11.11 -2.02 -16.68
N THR A 414 10.13 -2.79 -16.19
CA THR A 414 8.71 -2.40 -16.15
C THR A 414 8.19 -2.19 -14.74
N ASN A 415 9.02 -2.45 -13.71
CA ASN A 415 8.70 -2.36 -12.29
C ASN A 415 7.44 -3.12 -11.83
N SER A 416 6.92 -4.05 -12.64
CA SER A 416 5.74 -4.85 -12.33
C SER A 416 6.07 -6.34 -12.28
N ARG A 417 5.38 -7.07 -11.40
CA ARG A 417 5.42 -8.54 -11.31
C ARG A 417 4.40 -9.22 -12.22
N ALA A 418 3.52 -8.45 -12.87
CA ALA A 418 2.56 -8.98 -13.82
C ALA A 418 3.27 -9.52 -15.08
N PRO A 419 2.62 -10.41 -15.85
CA PRO A 419 3.17 -10.90 -17.11
C PRO A 419 3.55 -9.75 -18.06
N ARG A 420 4.71 -9.85 -18.74
CA ARG A 420 5.22 -8.76 -19.60
C ARG A 420 4.25 -8.29 -20.70
N TYR A 421 3.34 -9.14 -21.17
CA TYR A 421 2.36 -8.75 -22.18
C TYR A 421 1.31 -7.75 -21.66
N THR A 422 1.17 -7.59 -20.33
CA THR A 422 0.30 -6.57 -19.72
C THR A 422 1.05 -5.27 -19.42
N ALA A 423 2.28 -5.11 -19.92
CA ALA A 423 3.13 -3.96 -19.60
C ALA A 423 2.84 -2.70 -20.44
N GLU A 424 2.05 -2.79 -21.51
CA GLU A 424 1.57 -1.63 -22.26
C GLU A 424 0.40 -2.02 -23.16
N GLY A 425 -0.45 -1.04 -23.49
CA GLY A 425 -1.47 -1.19 -24.52
C GLY A 425 -2.54 -2.21 -24.16
N ARG A 426 -3.18 -2.77 -25.20
CA ARG A 426 -4.30 -3.71 -25.06
C ARG A 426 -3.81 -5.11 -24.71
N TRP A 427 -4.56 -5.78 -23.83
CA TRP A 427 -4.36 -7.18 -23.49
C TRP A 427 -5.69 -7.83 -23.12
N ARG A 428 -5.69 -9.16 -22.96
CA ARG A 428 -6.85 -9.94 -22.50
C ARG A 428 -6.46 -10.98 -21.46
N VAL A 429 -7.34 -11.23 -20.49
CA VAL A 429 -7.23 -12.31 -19.51
C VAL A 429 -8.61 -12.93 -19.31
N ASN A 430 -8.76 -14.23 -19.57
CA ASN A 430 -10.04 -14.95 -19.37
C ASN A 430 -11.26 -14.23 -20.02
N GLY A 431 -11.10 -13.70 -21.23
CA GLY A 431 -12.15 -12.95 -21.94
C GLY A 431 -12.26 -11.46 -21.57
N MET A 432 -11.85 -11.07 -20.35
CA MET A 432 -11.77 -9.68 -19.89
C MET A 432 -10.79 -8.88 -20.76
N GLN A 433 -11.21 -7.71 -21.23
CA GLN A 433 -10.35 -6.77 -21.93
C GLN A 433 -9.58 -5.93 -20.93
N GLY A 434 -8.31 -5.63 -21.24
CA GLY A 434 -7.49 -4.76 -20.41
C GLY A 434 -6.66 -3.79 -21.22
N TYR A 435 -6.30 -2.69 -20.58
CA TYR A 435 -5.44 -1.65 -21.13
C TYR A 435 -4.46 -1.15 -20.09
N THR A 436 -3.17 -1.13 -20.44
CA THR A 436 -2.11 -0.55 -19.62
C THR A 436 -1.61 0.73 -20.26
N ASN A 437 -1.95 1.87 -19.67
CA ASN A 437 -1.44 3.18 -20.06
C ASN A 437 0.06 3.28 -19.72
N ARG A 438 0.86 3.89 -20.61
CA ARG A 438 2.32 4.04 -20.43
C ARG A 438 2.72 5.20 -19.51
N GLY A 439 1.76 5.90 -18.92
CA GLY A 439 1.96 7.05 -18.05
C GLY A 439 2.21 8.35 -18.80
N ALA A 440 1.66 9.46 -18.30
CA ALA A 440 1.92 10.79 -18.85
C ALA A 440 3.28 11.35 -18.39
N GLY A 441 3.65 11.10 -17.12
CA GLY A 441 4.90 11.54 -16.50
C GLY A 441 6.06 10.56 -16.66
N ALA A 442 7.04 10.57 -15.78
CA ALA A 442 8.14 9.60 -15.73
C ALA A 442 8.49 9.32 -14.28
N SER A 443 8.98 8.13 -13.96
CA SER A 443 9.26 7.70 -12.58
C SER A 443 10.74 7.39 -12.35
N GLY A 444 11.23 7.71 -11.15
CA GLY A 444 12.63 7.61 -10.72
C GLY A 444 13.57 8.63 -11.40
N VAL A 445 13.78 8.53 -12.71
CA VAL A 445 14.57 9.48 -13.50
C VAL A 445 13.66 10.08 -14.58
N PRO A 446 13.61 11.42 -14.73
CA PRO A 446 12.67 12.06 -15.66
C PRO A 446 13.15 11.96 -17.12
N LEU A 447 13.29 10.74 -17.63
CA LEU A 447 13.80 10.43 -18.96
C LEU A 447 12.90 9.40 -19.64
N ARG A 448 12.53 9.67 -20.89
CA ARG A 448 11.86 8.70 -21.77
C ARG A 448 12.63 8.50 -23.06
N PHE A 449 12.79 7.25 -23.48
CA PHE A 449 13.41 6.87 -24.77
C PHE A 449 12.66 5.71 -25.40
N ASN A 450 12.24 5.90 -26.66
CA ASN A 450 11.46 4.91 -27.44
C ASN A 450 10.15 4.48 -26.75
N CYS A 451 9.66 5.27 -25.80
CA CYS A 451 8.42 5.05 -25.06
C CYS A 451 7.83 6.41 -24.67
N PRO A 452 7.22 7.14 -25.63
CA PRO A 452 6.64 8.45 -25.35
C PRO A 452 5.58 8.35 -24.25
N GLY A 453 5.42 9.43 -23.48
CA GLY A 453 4.33 9.54 -22.50
C GLY A 453 2.98 9.46 -23.20
N GLU A 454 1.95 9.05 -22.47
CA GLU A 454 0.65 8.76 -23.04
C GLU A 454 -0.50 9.46 -22.30
N ILE A 455 -1.39 10.03 -23.09
CA ILE A 455 -2.72 10.52 -22.70
C ILE A 455 -3.72 9.70 -23.51
N THR A 456 -4.51 8.84 -22.88
CA THR A 456 -5.41 7.94 -23.63
C THR A 456 -6.80 8.56 -23.71
N LEU A 457 -7.38 8.57 -24.91
CA LEU A 457 -8.79 8.89 -25.11
C LEU A 457 -9.51 7.61 -25.53
N ILE A 458 -10.35 7.11 -24.64
CA ILE A 458 -11.05 5.84 -24.81
C ILE A 458 -12.47 6.10 -25.28
N THR A 459 -12.90 5.46 -26.35
CA THR A 459 -14.30 5.45 -26.80
C THR A 459 -14.91 4.09 -26.54
N LEU A 460 -16.04 4.05 -25.83
CA LEU A 460 -16.79 2.82 -25.61
C LEU A 460 -17.78 2.58 -26.74
N ARG A 461 -17.90 1.32 -27.17
CA ARG A 461 -18.87 0.88 -28.17
C ARG A 461 -19.67 -0.31 -27.70
N SER A 462 -20.94 -0.31 -28.04
CA SER A 462 -21.81 -1.47 -27.93
C SER A 462 -21.46 -2.48 -29.03
N MET A 463 -21.66 -3.76 -28.77
CA MET A 463 -21.52 -4.79 -29.82
C MET A 463 -22.72 -4.67 -30.78
N PRO A 464 -22.52 -4.72 -32.11
CA PRO A 464 -23.63 -4.77 -33.05
C PRO A 464 -24.45 -6.05 -32.84
N GLY A 465 -25.71 -5.92 -32.40
CA GLY A 465 -26.72 -6.97 -32.51
C GLY A 465 -26.99 -7.82 -31.25
N LYS A 466 -27.95 -7.36 -30.43
CA LYS A 466 -29.21 -8.09 -30.24
C LYS A 466 -30.29 -7.04 -30.06
N GLU A 467 -31.06 -6.80 -31.12
CA GLU A 467 -32.37 -6.18 -30.98
C GLU A 467 -33.10 -6.96 -29.88
N THR A 468 -33.38 -6.30 -28.76
CA THR A 468 -34.39 -6.79 -27.84
C THR A 468 -35.70 -6.72 -28.60
N GLY A 469 -36.08 -7.83 -29.23
CA GLY A 469 -37.36 -7.98 -29.89
C GLY A 469 -38.45 -7.52 -28.92
N SER A 470 -39.20 -6.51 -29.33
CA SER A 470 -40.44 -6.15 -28.69
C SER A 470 -41.31 -7.40 -28.66
N ILE A 471 -41.54 -7.93 -27.47
CA ILE A 471 -42.63 -8.87 -27.25
C ILE A 471 -43.90 -8.05 -27.44
N SER A 472 -44.44 -8.10 -28.65
CA SER A 472 -45.82 -7.69 -28.91
C SER A 472 -46.73 -8.62 -28.12
N PRO A 473 -47.68 -8.11 -27.33
CA PRO A 473 -48.64 -8.98 -26.66
C PRO A 473 -49.56 -9.56 -27.74
N VAL A 474 -49.47 -10.87 -27.94
CA VAL A 474 -50.54 -11.66 -28.55
C VAL A 474 -51.39 -12.17 -27.40
N GLY A 475 -52.64 -11.72 -27.34
CA GLY A 475 -53.65 -12.15 -26.38
C GLY A 475 -54.55 -11.01 -25.94
#